data_AF-A0A6S6S186-F1
#
_entry.id   AF-A0A6S6S186-F1
#
_cell.length_a   1.000
_cell.length_b   1.000
_cell.length_c   1.000
_cell.angle_alpha   90.00
_cell.angle_beta   90.00
_cell.angle_gamma   90.00
#
_symmetry.space_group_name_H-M   'P 1'
#
loop_
_entity.id
_entity.type
_entity.pdbx_description
1 polymer ?
#
loop_
_entity_poly.entity_id
_entity_poly.type
_entity_poly.pdbx_seq_one_letter_code
_entity_poly.pdbx_strand_id
1 'polypeptide(L)'
;MSKLFLFIIPFFFVACGSNGSILSGESTYKQKFVDDNNCSQIIDNEFIVMCYDYKLKAVKAVSYTLLGDLMNEQNIDKRPSFYVEKKLESKNRISSTDYTNSGYDKGHMAPDAAFDWSQESLDAVYTLANVIPQAPQINRIAWAKLERYVRDKAEALGELKVVNVPKYGQRSSRMGKNQMAISKGYYKVLYNSDENYEECFYYSNKLGVSAQNDVLEDHAVSCQSVTN
;
A
#
# COMPACT_ATOMS: atom_id res chain seq x y z
N MET A 1 25.12 72.09 31.44
CA MET A 1 24.08 72.12 30.41
C MET A 1 24.31 70.95 29.45
N SER A 2 23.52 69.89 29.57
CA SER A 2 23.25 68.93 28.49
C SER A 2 22.08 68.07 28.97
N LYS A 3 20.90 68.23 28.37
CA LYS A 3 19.71 67.41 28.62
C LYS A 3 19.85 66.15 27.77
N LEU A 4 20.02 65.00 28.40
CA LEU A 4 19.98 63.70 27.73
C LEU A 4 18.51 63.34 27.48
N PHE A 5 18.06 63.43 26.23
CA PHE A 5 16.75 62.94 25.82
C PHE A 5 16.81 61.41 25.70
N LEU A 6 16.13 60.72 26.62
CA LEU A 6 15.88 59.29 26.52
C LEU A 6 14.73 59.07 25.53
N PHE A 7 15.06 58.69 24.28
CA PHE A 7 14.07 58.20 23.33
C PHE A 7 13.72 56.75 23.68
N ILE A 8 12.53 56.54 24.23
CA ILE A 8 11.93 55.21 24.36
C ILE A 8 11.44 54.83 22.96
N ILE A 9 12.19 53.94 22.29
CA ILE A 9 11.73 53.28 21.06
C ILE A 9 10.69 52.25 21.50
N PRO A 10 9.42 52.33 21.04
CA PRO A 10 8.48 51.26 21.31
C PRO A 10 8.94 50.03 20.53
N PHE A 11 9.32 48.98 21.26
CA PHE A 11 9.46 47.64 20.72
C PHE A 11 8.07 47.22 20.22
N PHE A 12 7.78 47.47 18.95
CA PHE A 12 6.71 46.77 18.27
C PHE A 12 7.13 45.32 18.20
N PHE A 13 6.59 44.50 19.11
CA PHE A 13 6.41 43.09 18.84
C PHE A 13 5.52 42.99 17.61
N VAL A 14 6.15 42.92 16.44
CA VAL A 14 5.52 42.30 15.27
C VAL A 14 5.34 40.86 15.70
N ALA A 15 4.15 40.55 16.21
CA ALA A 15 3.63 39.20 16.11
C ALA A 15 3.64 38.91 14.60
N CYS A 16 4.68 38.19 14.16
CA CYS A 16 4.64 37.53 12.88
C CYS A 16 3.57 36.46 13.05
N GLY A 17 2.33 36.87 12.84
CA GLY A 17 1.26 35.97 12.48
C GLY A 17 1.77 35.32 11.21
N SER A 18 2.33 34.11 11.36
CA SER A 18 2.32 33.19 10.25
C SER A 18 0.85 33.02 9.91
N ASN A 19 0.41 33.76 8.89
CA ASN A 19 -0.52 33.24 7.91
C ASN A 19 0.16 32.03 7.25
N GLY A 20 0.46 31.01 8.04
CA GLY A 20 0.58 29.66 7.57
C GLY A 20 -0.83 29.30 7.19
N SER A 21 -1.06 29.34 5.88
CA SER A 21 -2.14 28.63 5.23
C SER A 21 -2.56 27.44 6.08
N ILE A 22 -3.83 27.43 6.47
CA ILE A 22 -4.53 26.22 6.86
C ILE A 22 -4.04 25.11 5.94
N LEU A 23 -3.32 24.12 6.46
CA LEU A 23 -3.07 22.85 5.77
C LEU A 23 -4.42 22.12 5.68
N SER A 24 -5.34 22.69 4.91
CA SER A 24 -6.55 22.06 4.45
C SER A 24 -6.28 21.69 3.00
N GLY A 25 -5.85 20.46 2.74
CA GLY A 25 -5.59 20.07 1.35
C GLY A 25 -5.22 18.62 1.09
N GLU A 26 -4.19 18.08 1.73
CA GLU A 26 -3.74 16.72 1.42
C GLU A 26 -4.12 15.75 2.53
N SER A 27 -5.24 15.07 2.33
CA SER A 27 -5.37 13.75 2.94
C SER A 27 -4.24 12.89 2.38
N THR A 28 -3.47 12.27 3.26
CA THR A 28 -2.41 11.33 2.84
C THR A 28 -3.03 10.24 1.95
N TYR A 29 -2.28 9.65 1.02
CA TYR A 29 -2.80 8.55 0.17
C TYR A 29 -3.47 7.44 1.01
N LYS A 30 -2.96 7.16 2.22
CA LYS A 30 -3.62 6.26 3.17
C LYS A 30 -5.06 6.71 3.49
N GLN A 31 -5.26 7.96 3.89
CA GLN A 31 -6.59 8.52 4.21
C GLN A 31 -7.52 8.58 2.99
N LYS A 32 -6.98 8.74 1.77
CA LYS A 32 -7.77 8.70 0.53
C LYS A 32 -8.39 7.31 0.26
N PHE A 33 -7.72 6.24 0.67
CA PHE A 33 -8.11 4.88 0.30
C PHE A 33 -8.52 3.98 1.48
N VAL A 34 -8.17 4.35 2.71
CA VAL A 34 -8.44 3.58 3.93
C VAL A 34 -9.24 4.46 4.89
N ASP A 35 -10.57 4.34 4.82
CA ASP A 35 -11.52 5.07 5.66
C ASP A 35 -12.83 4.27 5.83
N ASP A 36 -13.63 4.63 6.84
CA ASP A 36 -14.85 3.89 7.21
C ASP A 36 -15.98 3.99 6.17
N ASN A 37 -15.95 4.97 5.26
CA ASN A 37 -16.92 5.05 4.16
C ASN A 37 -16.50 4.16 2.98
N ASN A 38 -15.19 3.96 2.80
CA ASN A 38 -14.63 3.15 1.74
C ASN A 38 -14.53 1.66 2.11
N CYS A 39 -14.24 1.35 3.37
CA CYS A 39 -13.97 0.00 3.83
C CYS A 39 -15.20 -0.60 4.52
N SER A 40 -15.50 -1.88 4.27
CA SER A 40 -16.44 -2.61 5.14
C SER A 40 -15.85 -2.88 6.52
N GLN A 41 -14.53 -3.06 6.58
CA GLN A 41 -13.76 -3.20 7.80
C GLN A 41 -12.32 -2.74 7.54
N ILE A 42 -11.80 -1.91 8.44
CA ILE A 42 -10.37 -1.62 8.50
C ILE A 42 -9.72 -2.70 9.38
N ILE A 43 -8.71 -3.36 8.85
CA ILE A 43 -7.94 -4.38 9.56
C ILE A 43 -6.52 -3.86 9.69
N ASP A 44 -6.15 -3.52 10.92
CA ASP A 44 -4.80 -3.08 11.29
C ASP A 44 -4.14 -4.20 12.08
N ASN A 45 -2.96 -4.64 11.65
CA ASN A 45 -2.14 -5.65 12.34
C ASN A 45 -0.75 -5.12 12.71
N GLU A 46 -0.63 -3.80 12.92
CA GLU A 46 0.59 -3.07 13.30
C GLU A 46 1.60 -2.88 12.17
N PHE A 47 1.75 -3.86 11.27
CA PHE A 47 2.66 -3.77 10.13
C PHE A 47 2.00 -3.23 8.87
N ILE A 48 0.74 -3.61 8.63
CA ILE A 48 -0.03 -3.22 7.46
C ILE A 48 -1.47 -2.85 7.84
N VAL A 49 -2.05 -1.89 7.11
CA VAL A 49 -3.44 -1.48 7.27
C VAL A 49 -4.22 -1.82 6.01
N MET A 50 -5.25 -2.65 6.16
CA MET A 50 -6.04 -3.19 5.07
C MET A 50 -7.46 -2.60 5.09
N CYS A 51 -7.86 -1.98 3.98
CA CYS A 51 -9.24 -1.60 3.71
C CYS A 51 -9.98 -2.79 3.09
N TYR A 52 -10.70 -3.57 3.88
CA TYR A 52 -11.36 -4.79 3.42
C TYR A 52 -12.81 -4.54 2.99
N ASP A 53 -13.26 -5.18 1.90
CA ASP A 53 -14.65 -5.12 1.43
C ASP A 53 -15.33 -6.50 1.48
N TYR A 54 -16.46 -6.57 2.17
CA TYR A 54 -17.18 -7.83 2.38
C TYR A 54 -17.84 -8.37 1.12
N LYS A 55 -18.18 -7.53 0.14
CA LYS A 55 -18.82 -7.95 -1.11
C LYS A 55 -17.78 -8.46 -2.10
N LEU A 56 -16.58 -7.88 -2.10
CA LEU A 56 -15.46 -8.32 -2.91
C LEU A 56 -14.77 -9.54 -2.28
N LYS A 57 -14.88 -9.72 -0.95
CA LYS A 57 -14.09 -10.68 -0.17
C LYS A 57 -12.59 -10.47 -0.39
N ALA A 58 -12.20 -9.21 -0.54
CA ALA A 58 -10.85 -8.79 -0.86
C ALA A 58 -10.64 -7.34 -0.40
N VAL A 59 -9.38 -6.92 -0.36
CA VAL A 59 -9.00 -5.54 -0.05
C VAL A 59 -9.28 -4.59 -1.20
N LYS A 60 -9.72 -3.39 -0.86
CA LYS A 60 -9.77 -2.22 -1.74
C LYS A 60 -8.47 -1.41 -1.68
N ALA A 61 -7.77 -1.47 -0.55
CA ALA A 61 -6.45 -0.89 -0.40
C ALA A 61 -5.66 -1.60 0.70
N VAL A 62 -4.33 -1.63 0.56
CA VAL A 62 -3.41 -1.98 1.63
C VAL A 62 -2.35 -0.90 1.73
N SER A 63 -2.17 -0.35 2.92
CA SER A 63 -1.19 0.70 3.21
C SER A 63 -0.17 0.20 4.22
N TYR A 64 1.09 0.54 3.99
CA TYR A 64 2.20 0.22 4.89
C TYR A 64 3.36 1.21 4.70
N THR A 65 4.27 1.22 5.67
CA THR A 65 5.51 2.00 5.62
C THR A 65 6.69 1.05 5.59
N LEU A 66 7.63 1.31 4.70
CA LEU A 66 8.92 0.63 4.66
C LEU A 66 9.96 1.55 5.29
N LEU A 67 10.68 1.03 6.27
CA LEU A 67 11.84 1.69 6.86
C LEU A 67 13.09 1.13 6.17
N GLY A 68 13.92 2.02 5.63
CA GLY A 68 15.05 1.66 4.78
C GLY A 68 16.11 0.83 5.51
N ASP A 69 16.29 1.04 6.81
CA ASP A 69 17.21 0.28 7.65
C ASP A 69 16.76 -1.18 7.90
N LEU A 70 15.46 -1.46 7.81
CA LEU A 70 14.91 -2.81 7.92
C LEU A 70 14.91 -3.58 6.58
N MET A 71 15.09 -2.87 5.45
CA MET A 71 15.12 -3.54 4.15
C MET A 71 16.38 -4.40 4.03
N ASN A 72 16.17 -5.68 3.71
CA ASN A 72 17.23 -6.68 3.60
C ASN A 72 18.08 -6.88 4.89
N GLU A 73 17.66 -6.33 6.05
CA GLU A 73 18.36 -6.46 7.33
C GLU A 73 18.45 -7.93 7.77
N GLN A 74 17.34 -8.65 7.65
CA GLN A 74 17.29 -10.11 7.67
C GLN A 74 16.67 -10.60 6.36
N ASN A 75 16.81 -11.90 6.10
CA ASN A 75 16.23 -12.56 4.94
C ASN A 75 15.72 -13.94 5.37
N ILE A 76 14.57 -13.99 6.04
CA ILE A 76 13.99 -15.25 6.52
C ILE A 76 13.57 -16.10 5.30
N ASP A 77 14.34 -17.16 5.03
CA ASP A 77 14.08 -18.06 3.90
C ASP A 77 12.78 -18.86 4.05
N LYS A 78 12.48 -19.31 5.27
CA LYS A 78 11.32 -20.17 5.53
C LYS A 78 10.03 -19.36 5.53
N ARG A 79 9.26 -19.49 4.45
CA ARG A 79 7.97 -18.81 4.28
C ARG A 79 6.83 -19.45 5.09
N PRO A 80 6.02 -18.68 5.83
CA PRO A 80 4.84 -19.17 6.54
C PRO A 80 3.77 -19.79 5.63
N SER A 81 2.78 -20.43 6.25
CA SER A 81 1.56 -20.82 5.53
C SER A 81 0.51 -19.73 5.63
N PHE A 82 -0.18 -19.45 4.53
CA PHE A 82 -1.32 -18.55 4.52
C PHE A 82 -2.39 -18.96 5.54
N TYR A 83 -2.89 -18.00 6.31
CA TYR A 83 -3.95 -18.23 7.30
C TYR A 83 -5.16 -17.34 7.06
N VAL A 84 -6.30 -17.77 7.60
CA VAL A 84 -7.55 -17.03 7.49
C VAL A 84 -7.59 -15.89 8.50
N GLU A 85 -8.00 -14.71 8.06
CA GLU A 85 -8.15 -13.53 8.93
C GLU A 85 -9.27 -13.72 9.96
N LYS A 86 -8.88 -13.80 11.24
CA LYS A 86 -9.81 -14.10 12.34
C LYS A 86 -10.64 -12.88 12.76
N LYS A 87 -10.18 -11.65 12.47
CA LYS A 87 -10.92 -10.40 12.73
C LYS A 87 -12.14 -10.23 11.82
N LEU A 88 -12.22 -10.96 10.70
CA LEU A 88 -13.41 -11.01 9.84
C LEU A 88 -14.40 -12.03 10.39
N GLU A 89 -15.71 -11.84 10.19
CA GLU A 89 -16.68 -12.93 10.39
C GLU A 89 -16.49 -14.06 9.38
N SER A 90 -16.85 -15.30 9.73
CA SER A 90 -16.67 -16.47 8.85
C SER A 90 -17.27 -16.31 7.46
N LYS A 91 -18.43 -15.64 7.33
CA LYS A 91 -19.08 -15.37 6.04
C LYS A 91 -18.32 -14.39 5.15
N ASN A 92 -17.37 -13.63 5.71
CA ASN A 92 -16.59 -12.60 5.05
C ASN A 92 -15.15 -13.03 4.75
N ARG A 93 -14.75 -14.22 5.22
CA ARG A 93 -13.39 -14.76 5.02
C ARG A 93 -13.27 -15.46 3.67
N ILE A 94 -12.03 -15.52 3.19
CA ILE A 94 -11.60 -16.44 2.14
C ILE A 94 -10.66 -17.49 2.75
N SER A 95 -10.50 -18.62 2.05
CA SER A 95 -9.58 -19.67 2.46
C SER A 95 -8.65 -20.07 1.32
N SER A 96 -7.57 -20.78 1.66
CA SER A 96 -6.62 -21.29 0.68
C SER A 96 -7.27 -22.15 -0.41
N THR A 97 -8.40 -22.80 -0.13
CA THR A 97 -9.11 -23.65 -1.11
C THR A 97 -9.83 -22.83 -2.19
N ASP A 98 -10.09 -21.54 -1.97
CA ASP A 98 -10.69 -20.68 -3.00
C ASP A 98 -9.78 -20.48 -4.21
N TYR A 99 -8.46 -20.67 -4.03
CA TYR A 99 -7.45 -20.55 -5.09
C TYR A 99 -7.23 -21.86 -5.85
N THR A 100 -7.68 -23.00 -5.31
CA THR A 100 -7.48 -24.31 -5.93
C THR A 100 -8.14 -24.35 -7.31
N ASN A 101 -7.37 -24.71 -8.35
CA ASN A 101 -7.81 -24.77 -9.74
C ASN A 101 -8.37 -23.44 -10.31
N SER A 102 -8.07 -22.30 -9.68
CA SER A 102 -8.55 -20.98 -10.13
C SER A 102 -7.75 -20.41 -11.32
N GLY A 103 -6.52 -20.89 -11.51
CA GLY A 103 -5.55 -20.29 -12.43
C GLY A 103 -4.82 -19.05 -11.90
N TYR A 104 -5.18 -18.57 -10.70
CA TYR A 104 -4.54 -17.42 -10.04
C TYR A 104 -3.64 -17.85 -8.89
N ASP A 105 -2.59 -17.07 -8.68
CA ASP A 105 -1.77 -17.15 -7.48
C ASP A 105 -2.40 -16.38 -6.32
N LYS A 106 -1.98 -16.74 -5.11
CA LYS A 106 -2.13 -15.93 -3.90
C LYS A 106 -1.13 -14.78 -3.95
N GLY A 107 -1.52 -13.68 -4.57
CA GLY A 107 -0.67 -12.50 -4.69
C GLY A 107 -0.81 -11.60 -3.47
N HIS A 108 0.31 -11.35 -2.79
CA HIS A 108 0.38 -10.42 -1.68
C HIS A 108 0.15 -8.98 -2.15
N MET A 109 -0.58 -8.20 -1.35
CA MET A 109 -0.72 -6.76 -1.54
C MET A 109 0.37 -6.01 -0.79
N ALA A 110 0.69 -6.40 0.44
CA ALA A 110 1.96 -6.06 1.09
C ALA A 110 2.92 -7.25 0.97
N PRO A 111 4.07 -7.13 0.28
CA PRO A 111 4.93 -8.25 -0.08
C PRO A 111 5.69 -8.81 1.11
N ASP A 112 5.77 -10.13 1.23
CA ASP A 112 6.50 -10.80 2.31
C ASP A 112 7.99 -10.46 2.37
N ALA A 113 8.65 -10.29 1.23
CA ALA A 113 10.06 -9.89 1.14
C ALA A 113 10.34 -8.46 1.66
N ALA A 114 9.32 -7.66 2.00
CA ALA A 114 9.50 -6.36 2.67
C ALA A 114 9.27 -6.44 4.19
N PHE A 115 8.87 -7.61 4.70
CA PHE A 115 8.54 -7.84 6.10
C PHE A 115 9.28 -9.07 6.67
N ASP A 116 10.33 -9.56 6.01
CA ASP A 116 11.12 -10.71 6.48
C ASP A 116 12.33 -10.34 7.35
N TRP A 117 12.33 -9.12 7.91
CA TRP A 117 13.25 -8.65 8.95
C TRP A 117 12.92 -9.19 10.36
N SER A 118 11.69 -9.66 10.59
CA SER A 118 11.32 -10.42 11.79
C SER A 118 10.25 -11.49 11.48
N GLN A 119 10.17 -12.54 12.31
CA GLN A 119 9.14 -13.56 12.13
C GLN A 119 7.72 -12.98 12.32
N GLU A 120 7.58 -12.02 13.23
CA GLU A 120 6.29 -11.38 13.54
C GLU A 120 5.77 -10.56 12.36
N SER A 121 6.61 -9.71 11.77
CA SER A 121 6.27 -8.94 10.58
C SER A 121 5.97 -9.84 9.38
N LEU A 122 6.74 -10.93 9.24
CA LEU A 122 6.55 -11.90 8.16
C LEU A 122 5.22 -12.64 8.33
N ASP A 123 4.90 -13.13 9.53
CA ASP A 123 3.63 -13.79 9.80
C ASP A 123 2.45 -12.83 9.60
N ALA A 124 2.60 -11.54 9.93
CA ALA A 124 1.52 -10.56 9.79
C ALA A 124 1.02 -10.41 8.34
N VAL A 125 1.89 -10.51 7.34
CA VAL A 125 1.51 -10.34 5.93
C VAL A 125 0.96 -11.59 5.25
N TYR A 126 1.05 -12.77 5.90
CA TYR A 126 0.50 -14.04 5.39
C TYR A 126 -1.01 -14.22 5.67
N THR A 127 -1.67 -13.23 6.26
CA THR A 127 -3.14 -13.22 6.36
C THR A 127 -3.75 -13.20 4.96
N LEU A 128 -4.72 -14.08 4.72
CA LEU A 128 -5.46 -14.14 3.46
C LEU A 128 -6.27 -12.86 3.17
N ALA A 129 -6.45 -11.96 4.15
CA ALA A 129 -7.01 -10.63 3.89
C ALA A 129 -6.04 -9.74 3.07
N ASN A 130 -4.73 -9.94 3.18
CA ASN A 130 -3.69 -9.23 2.43
C ASN A 130 -3.47 -9.81 1.02
N VAL A 131 -4.24 -10.82 0.63
CA VAL A 131 -4.01 -11.57 -0.61
C VAL A 131 -5.15 -11.32 -1.60
N ILE A 132 -4.82 -11.14 -2.87
CA ILE A 132 -5.79 -11.07 -3.97
C ILE A 132 -5.45 -12.10 -5.07
N PRO A 133 -6.40 -12.45 -5.97
CA PRO A 133 -6.08 -13.25 -7.14
C PRO A 133 -5.14 -12.47 -8.06
N GLN A 134 -3.92 -12.94 -8.25
CA GLN A 134 -2.98 -12.36 -9.21
C GLN A 134 -2.61 -13.36 -10.30
N ALA A 135 -2.59 -12.91 -11.55
CA ALA A 135 -2.14 -13.72 -12.67
C ALA A 135 -0.68 -14.14 -12.45
N PRO A 136 -0.30 -15.41 -12.69
CA PRO A 136 1.03 -15.92 -12.34
C PRO A 136 2.20 -15.14 -12.95
N GLN A 137 2.07 -14.70 -14.20
CA GLN A 137 3.09 -13.92 -14.89
C GLN A 137 3.28 -12.54 -14.28
N ILE A 138 2.20 -11.95 -13.75
CA ILE A 138 2.29 -10.67 -13.07
C ILE A 138 2.87 -10.88 -11.66
N ASN A 139 2.29 -11.76 -10.85
CA ASN A 139 2.74 -12.02 -9.48
C ASN A 139 4.22 -12.40 -9.40
N ARG A 140 4.64 -13.39 -10.20
CA ARG A 140 5.97 -14.01 -10.07
C ARG A 140 7.09 -13.26 -10.77
N ILE A 141 6.76 -12.31 -11.65
CA ILE A 141 7.75 -11.62 -12.50
C ILE A 141 7.55 -10.11 -12.43
N ALA A 142 6.49 -9.59 -13.05
CA ALA A 142 6.30 -8.15 -13.26
C ALA A 142 6.12 -7.38 -11.94
N TRP A 143 5.23 -7.88 -11.09
CA TRP A 143 4.97 -7.33 -9.76
C TRP A 143 6.13 -7.54 -8.81
N ALA A 144 6.76 -8.72 -8.82
CA ALA A 144 7.95 -9.01 -8.03
C ALA A 144 9.13 -8.08 -8.38
N LYS A 145 9.31 -7.72 -9.66
CA LYS A 145 10.29 -6.71 -10.11
C LYS A 145 10.01 -5.34 -9.48
N LEU A 146 8.75 -4.89 -9.53
CA LEU A 146 8.35 -3.64 -8.88
C LEU A 146 8.56 -3.70 -7.36
N GLU A 147 8.20 -4.80 -6.70
CA GLU A 147 8.39 -4.95 -5.25
C GLU A 147 9.86 -4.90 -4.86
N ARG A 148 10.77 -5.41 -5.70
CA ARG A 148 12.21 -5.25 -5.49
C ARG A 148 12.63 -3.79 -5.60
N TYR A 149 12.23 -3.11 -6.69
CA TYR A 149 12.49 -1.68 -6.89
C TYR A 149 12.03 -0.83 -5.71
N VAL A 150 10.86 -1.13 -5.15
CA VAL A 150 10.29 -0.42 -4.01
C VAL A 150 11.12 -0.58 -2.74
N ARG A 151 11.71 -1.76 -2.50
CA ARG A 151 12.64 -1.95 -1.37
C ARG A 151 13.93 -1.17 -1.58
N ASP A 152 14.51 -1.26 -2.78
CA ASP A 152 15.72 -0.50 -3.13
C ASP A 152 15.48 1.03 -2.98
N LYS A 153 14.27 1.51 -3.29
CA LYS A 153 13.85 2.91 -3.05
C LYS A 153 13.67 3.26 -1.58
N ALA A 154 13.11 2.37 -0.78
CA ALA A 154 12.96 2.58 0.65
C ALA A 154 14.33 2.69 1.35
N GLU A 155 15.31 1.87 0.96
CA GLU A 155 16.70 2.00 1.42
C GLU A 155 17.29 3.37 1.07
N ALA A 156 17.12 3.81 -0.18
CA ALA A 156 17.70 5.07 -0.66
C ALA A 156 17.08 6.32 -0.01
N LEU A 157 15.79 6.28 0.31
CA LEU A 157 15.03 7.41 0.90
C LEU A 157 14.95 7.34 2.44
N GLY A 158 15.42 6.26 3.07
CA GLY A 158 15.31 6.01 4.51
C GLY A 158 13.90 5.65 5.00
N GLU A 159 12.85 6.20 4.40
CA GLU A 159 11.46 5.81 4.61
C GLU A 159 10.71 5.85 3.27
N LEU A 160 9.81 4.90 3.05
CA LEU A 160 8.88 4.95 1.93
C LEU A 160 7.49 4.46 2.34
N LYS A 161 6.48 5.32 2.17
CA LYS A 161 5.08 4.95 2.38
C LYS A 161 4.51 4.37 1.10
N VAL A 162 3.73 3.31 1.23
CA VAL A 162 3.13 2.60 0.09
C VAL A 162 1.62 2.43 0.29
N VAL A 163 0.86 2.62 -0.79
CA VAL A 163 -0.55 2.20 -0.87
C VAL A 163 -0.76 1.39 -2.14
N ASN A 164 -1.19 0.14 -1.99
CA ASN A 164 -1.58 -0.70 -3.12
C ASN A 164 -3.11 -0.75 -3.23
N VAL A 165 -3.65 -0.46 -4.41
CA VAL A 165 -5.09 -0.27 -4.66
C VAL A 165 -5.53 -1.17 -5.82
N PRO A 166 -6.20 -2.31 -5.57
CA PRO A 166 -6.77 -3.13 -6.63
C PRO A 166 -7.91 -2.40 -7.35
N LYS A 167 -7.89 -2.45 -8.68
CA LYS A 167 -8.94 -1.87 -9.53
C LYS A 167 -9.98 -2.93 -9.88
N TYR A 168 -11.16 -2.85 -9.27
CA TYR A 168 -12.26 -3.75 -9.58
C TYR A 168 -13.17 -3.16 -10.67
N GLY A 169 -13.79 -4.02 -11.48
CA GLY A 169 -14.84 -3.60 -12.40
C GLY A 169 -16.22 -3.71 -11.76
N GLN A 170 -17.21 -2.99 -12.30
CA GLN A 170 -18.62 -3.10 -11.88
C GLN A 170 -19.12 -4.57 -11.85
N ARG A 171 -18.58 -5.40 -12.76
CA ARG A 171 -18.85 -6.84 -12.86
C ARG A 171 -17.54 -7.63 -12.91
N SER A 172 -16.69 -7.46 -11.90
CA SER A 172 -15.51 -8.31 -11.72
C SER A 172 -15.91 -9.79 -11.65
N SER A 173 -15.19 -10.63 -12.39
CA SER A 173 -15.31 -12.09 -12.29
C SER A 173 -15.02 -12.55 -10.86
N ARG A 174 -15.53 -13.72 -10.49
CA ARG A 174 -15.37 -14.28 -9.14
C ARG A 174 -14.79 -15.68 -9.19
N MET A 175 -14.06 -16.05 -8.15
CA MET A 175 -13.46 -17.38 -8.01
C MET A 175 -13.71 -17.99 -6.64
N GLY A 176 -13.49 -19.31 -6.55
CA GLY A 176 -13.61 -20.05 -5.30
C GLY A 176 -15.04 -20.23 -4.81
N LYS A 177 -15.19 -21.01 -3.74
CA LYS A 177 -16.48 -21.25 -3.09
C LYS A 177 -17.01 -19.98 -2.44
N ASN A 178 -16.11 -19.16 -1.89
CA ASN A 178 -16.46 -17.90 -1.22
C ASN A 178 -16.66 -16.74 -2.19
N GLN A 179 -16.59 -16.99 -3.51
CA GLN A 179 -16.93 -16.01 -4.56
C GLN A 179 -16.08 -14.72 -4.48
N MET A 180 -14.77 -14.86 -4.23
CA MET A 180 -13.83 -13.74 -4.17
C MET A 180 -13.74 -13.02 -5.51
N ALA A 181 -13.78 -11.69 -5.50
CA ALA A 181 -13.68 -10.87 -6.70
C ALA A 181 -12.25 -10.84 -7.27
N ILE A 182 -12.15 -10.90 -8.59
CA ILE A 182 -10.91 -10.75 -9.35
C ILE A 182 -10.80 -9.31 -9.83
N SER A 183 -9.72 -8.62 -9.45
CA SER A 183 -9.42 -7.26 -9.92
C SER A 183 -9.00 -7.28 -11.39
N LYS A 184 -9.23 -6.17 -12.11
CA LYS A 184 -8.74 -5.96 -13.48
C LYS A 184 -7.26 -5.59 -13.52
N GLY A 185 -6.73 -5.11 -12.40
CA GLY A 185 -5.38 -4.67 -12.21
C GLY A 185 -5.20 -4.11 -10.81
N TYR A 186 -4.06 -3.51 -10.55
CA TYR A 186 -3.74 -2.91 -9.28
C TYR A 186 -2.77 -1.76 -9.47
N TYR A 187 -3.03 -0.68 -8.72
CA TYR A 187 -2.12 0.43 -8.58
C TYR A 187 -1.18 0.20 -7.41
N LYS A 188 0.04 0.74 -7.51
CA LYS A 188 0.96 0.94 -6.40
C LYS A 188 1.34 2.41 -6.35
N VAL A 189 1.10 3.04 -5.21
CA VAL A 189 1.50 4.42 -4.92
C VAL A 189 2.67 4.38 -3.96
N LEU A 190 3.76 5.05 -4.32
CA LEU A 190 4.95 5.25 -3.51
C LEU A 190 5.03 6.73 -3.17
N TYR A 191 5.26 7.06 -1.90
CA TYR A 191 5.42 8.46 -1.52
C TYR A 191 6.29 8.63 -0.27
N ASN A 192 7.05 9.72 -0.26
CA ASN A 192 7.73 10.24 0.92
C ASN A 192 7.62 11.78 0.87
N SER A 193 6.80 12.33 1.76
CA SER A 193 6.53 13.78 1.79
C SER A 193 7.74 14.61 2.22
N ASP A 194 8.62 14.05 3.07
CA ASP A 194 9.81 14.75 3.55
C ASP A 194 10.85 14.91 2.42
N GLU A 195 10.90 13.93 1.52
CA GLU A 195 11.76 13.93 0.32
C GLU A 195 11.07 14.49 -0.93
N ASN A 196 9.82 14.99 -0.80
CA ASN A 196 8.98 15.44 -1.92
C ASN A 196 8.95 14.41 -3.08
N TYR A 197 8.82 13.13 -2.74
CA TYR A 197 8.88 12.00 -3.65
C TYR A 197 7.50 11.37 -3.83
N GLU A 198 7.09 11.14 -5.08
CA GLU A 198 5.98 10.25 -5.42
C GLU A 198 6.21 9.53 -6.75
N GLU A 199 5.80 8.26 -6.82
CA GLU A 199 5.76 7.47 -8.04
C GLU A 199 4.56 6.52 -8.00
N CYS A 200 3.91 6.32 -9.15
CA CYS A 200 2.74 5.45 -9.24
C CYS A 200 2.84 4.49 -10.42
N PHE A 201 2.38 3.27 -10.19
CA PHE A 201 2.39 2.20 -11.17
C PHE A 201 1.02 1.56 -11.31
N TYR A 202 0.71 1.04 -12.49
CA TYR A 202 -0.48 0.23 -12.75
C TYR A 202 -0.15 -1.04 -13.53
N TYR A 203 -0.56 -2.18 -12.98
CA TYR A 203 -0.40 -3.48 -13.63
C TYR A 203 -1.76 -4.09 -13.95
N SER A 204 -1.92 -4.58 -15.18
CA SER A 204 -3.12 -5.31 -15.60
C SER A 204 -3.09 -6.76 -15.11
N ASN A 205 -4.16 -7.20 -14.46
CA ASN A 205 -4.28 -8.57 -13.95
C ASN A 205 -4.89 -9.50 -15.02
N LYS A 206 -4.07 -9.93 -15.98
CA LYS A 206 -4.50 -10.79 -17.11
C LYS A 206 -3.77 -12.12 -17.12
N LEU A 207 -4.53 -13.21 -17.21
CA LEU A 207 -3.98 -14.55 -17.46
C LEU A 207 -3.46 -14.65 -18.91
N GLY A 208 -2.44 -15.49 -19.12
CA GLY A 208 -1.92 -15.81 -20.45
C GLY A 208 -1.06 -14.72 -21.11
N VAL A 209 -0.77 -13.61 -20.42
CA VAL A 209 0.15 -12.57 -20.89
C VAL A 209 1.55 -12.86 -20.34
N SER A 210 2.58 -12.93 -21.20
CA SER A 210 3.97 -13.10 -20.76
C SER A 210 4.52 -11.81 -20.15
N ALA A 211 5.32 -11.96 -19.10
CA ALA A 211 6.05 -10.86 -18.45
C ALA A 211 7.58 -10.97 -18.60
N GLN A 212 8.08 -11.80 -19.53
CA GLN A 212 9.53 -11.99 -19.71
C GLN A 212 10.25 -10.67 -20.03
N ASN A 213 9.70 -9.89 -20.95
CA ASN A 213 10.25 -8.60 -21.37
C ASN A 213 9.58 -7.42 -20.65
N ASP A 214 8.99 -7.66 -19.48
CA ASP A 214 8.35 -6.62 -18.69
C ASP A 214 9.38 -5.60 -18.19
N VAL A 215 9.08 -4.32 -18.43
CA VAL A 215 9.90 -3.15 -18.09
C VAL A 215 9.06 -2.25 -17.18
N LEU A 216 9.64 -1.76 -16.09
CA LEU A 216 8.92 -1.08 -15.01
C LEU A 216 8.30 0.24 -15.50
N GLU A 217 8.99 0.94 -16.39
CA GLU A 217 8.61 2.21 -17.00
C GLU A 217 7.30 2.11 -17.79
N ASP A 218 7.00 0.96 -18.39
CA ASP A 218 5.75 0.74 -19.14
C ASP A 218 4.50 0.76 -18.25
N HIS A 219 4.69 0.63 -16.94
CA HIS A 219 3.62 0.63 -15.94
C HIS A 219 3.51 1.94 -15.18
N ALA A 220 4.41 2.90 -15.39
CA ALA A 220 4.36 4.19 -14.73
C ALA A 220 3.11 4.97 -15.14
N VAL A 221 2.41 5.54 -14.17
CA VAL A 221 1.19 6.33 -14.37
C VAL A 221 1.20 7.57 -13.49
N SER A 222 0.40 8.58 -13.84
CA SER A 222 0.19 9.72 -12.96
C SER A 222 -0.48 9.28 -11.66
N CYS A 223 0.04 9.70 -10.51
CA CYS A 223 -0.57 9.41 -9.21
C CYS A 223 -1.98 9.99 -9.04
N GLN A 224 -2.32 11.03 -9.78
CA GLN A 224 -3.67 11.59 -9.84
C GLN A 224 -4.69 10.61 -10.46
N SER A 225 -4.23 9.66 -11.28
CA SER A 225 -5.09 8.66 -11.94
C SER A 225 -5.52 7.50 -11.05
N VAL A 226 -4.97 7.40 -9.82
CA VAL A 226 -5.23 6.29 -8.92
C VAL A 226 -6.61 6.43 -8.28
N THR A 227 -7.47 5.44 -8.53
CA THR A 227 -8.85 5.37 -8.04
C THR A 227 -9.20 3.95 -7.57
N ASN A 228 -10.21 3.86 -6.71
CA ASN A 228 -10.85 2.59 -6.32
C ASN A 228 -11.70 2.00 -7.46
#